data_AF-A0A7C2BZT2-F1
#
_entry.id   AF-A0A7C2BZT2-F1
#
_cell.length_a   1.000
_cell.length_b   1.000
_cell.length_c   1.000
_cell.angle_alpha   90.00
_cell.angle_beta   90.00
_cell.angle_gamma   90.00
#
_symmetry.space_group_name_H-M   'P 1'
#
loop_
_entity.id
_entity.type
_entity.pdbx_description
1 polymer ?
#
loop_
_entity_poly.entity_id
_entity_poly.type
_entity_poly.pdbx_seq_one_letter_code
_entity_poly.pdbx_strand_id
1 'polypeptide(L)'
;AKEALERADISVFPLAIPLIAGPGALASVLVLGAEAGWVPLGVGIVLLTAFLVLALAYVFLQAAVAVRRALGRTGVNVVTRVLGVLLAALAVQYVASGVKGLLG
;
A
#
# COMPACT_ATOMS: atom_id res chain seq x y z
N ALA A 1 28.98 7.17 -12.53
CA ALA A 1 27.72 7.48 -13.24
C ALA A 1 27.50 6.65 -14.53
N LYS A 2 28.24 5.54 -14.74
CA LYS A 2 28.08 4.69 -15.94
C LYS A 2 28.06 3.18 -15.67
N GLU A 3 27.87 2.74 -14.43
CA GLU A 3 27.80 1.32 -14.05
C GLU A 3 26.40 0.88 -13.57
N ALA A 4 25.38 1.73 -13.71
CA ALA A 4 24.00 1.41 -13.31
C ALA A 4 23.18 0.68 -14.41
N LEU A 5 23.81 0.25 -15.51
CA LEU A 5 23.08 -0.24 -16.69
C LEU A 5 23.10 -1.76 -16.93
N GLU A 6 23.85 -2.58 -16.18
CA GLU A 6 23.98 -4.03 -16.50
C GLU A 6 23.81 -5.01 -15.32
N ARG A 7 23.01 -4.62 -14.32
CA ARG A 7 22.26 -5.63 -13.57
C ARG A 7 20.81 -5.19 -13.62
N ALA A 8 19.95 -5.99 -14.24
CA ALA A 8 18.53 -5.88 -14.00
C ALA A 8 18.35 -6.09 -12.49
N ASP A 9 18.27 -4.98 -11.76
CA ASP A 9 18.19 -4.99 -10.32
C ASP A 9 16.85 -5.65 -9.98
N ILE A 10 16.89 -6.90 -9.53
CA ILE A 10 15.73 -7.74 -9.19
C ILE A 10 14.90 -7.06 -8.08
N SER A 11 15.46 -6.03 -7.43
CA SER A 11 14.76 -5.12 -6.53
C SER A 11 13.58 -4.41 -7.21
N VAL A 12 13.75 -3.95 -8.47
CA VAL A 12 12.74 -3.15 -9.19
C VAL A 12 11.55 -4.01 -9.62
N PHE A 13 11.82 -5.24 -10.04
CA PHE A 13 10.80 -6.23 -10.41
C PHE A 13 11.21 -7.62 -9.87
N PRO A 14 10.34 -8.34 -9.13
CA PRO A 14 8.90 -8.11 -8.94
C PRO A 14 8.52 -7.49 -7.59
N LEU A 15 9.47 -7.13 -6.71
CA LEU A 15 9.17 -6.90 -5.28
C LEU A 15 8.93 -5.43 -4.90
N ALA A 16 9.63 -4.47 -5.50
CA ALA A 16 9.44 -3.04 -5.16
C ALA A 16 8.04 -2.53 -5.53
N ILE A 17 7.48 -2.97 -6.66
CA ILE A 17 6.14 -2.58 -7.10
C ILE A 17 5.07 -3.05 -6.09
N PRO A 18 5.02 -4.33 -5.66
CA PRO A 18 4.16 -4.79 -4.57
C PRO A 18 4.43 -4.12 -3.24
N LEU A 19 5.66 -3.71 -2.94
CA LEU A 19 5.95 -3.03 -1.68
C LEU A 19 5.29 -1.65 -1.62
N ILE A 20 5.29 -0.91 -2.74
CA ILE A 20 4.66 0.42 -2.82
C ILE A 20 3.14 0.31 -2.91
N ALA A 21 2.62 -0.58 -3.77
CA ALA A 21 1.18 -0.77 -3.92
C ALA A 21 0.55 -1.53 -2.72
N GLY A 22 1.33 -2.38 -2.05
CA GLY A 22 0.82 -3.29 -1.03
C GLY A 22 -0.05 -4.41 -1.61
N PRO A 23 -0.12 -5.59 -0.97
CA PRO A 23 -0.96 -6.69 -1.42
C PRO A 23 -2.46 -6.35 -1.41
N GLY A 24 -2.89 -5.49 -0.48
CA GLY A 24 -4.27 -5.02 -0.39
C GLY A 24 -4.70 -4.18 -1.59
N ALA A 25 -3.89 -3.17 -1.98
CA ALA A 25 -4.25 -2.34 -3.13
C ALA A 25 -4.13 -3.11 -4.45
N LEU A 26 -3.20 -4.06 -4.56
CA LEU A 26 -3.15 -4.99 -5.70
C LEU A 26 -4.46 -5.79 -5.82
N ALA A 27 -4.93 -6.38 -4.71
CA ALA A 27 -6.21 -7.09 -4.70
C ALA A 27 -7.38 -6.17 -5.08
N SER A 28 -7.42 -4.94 -4.56
CA SER A 28 -8.46 -3.97 -4.89
C SER A 28 -8.46 -3.59 -6.38
N VAL A 29 -7.30 -3.31 -6.99
CA VAL A 29 -7.22 -2.97 -8.42
C VAL A 29 -7.63 -4.16 -9.29
N LEU A 30 -7.30 -5.40 -8.89
CA LEU A 30 -7.74 -6.60 -9.58
C LEU A 30 -9.26 -6.77 -9.55
N VAL A 31 -9.88 -6.58 -8.37
CA VAL A 31 -11.35 -6.66 -8.22
C VAL A 31 -12.03 -5.54 -9.02
N LEU A 32 -11.56 -4.30 -8.88
CA LEU A 32 -12.11 -3.16 -9.62
C LEU A 32 -11.93 -3.29 -11.13
N GLY A 33 -10.81 -3.85 -11.59
CA GLY A 33 -10.57 -4.15 -12.99
C GLY A 33 -11.51 -5.24 -13.52
N ALA A 34 -11.76 -6.28 -12.72
CA ALA A 34 -12.72 -7.33 -13.07
C ALA A 34 -14.15 -6.81 -13.16
N GLU A 35 -14.56 -5.91 -12.25
CA GLU A 35 -15.88 -5.27 -12.24
C GLU A 35 -16.07 -4.28 -13.40
N ALA A 36 -15.02 -3.51 -13.75
CA ALA A 36 -15.05 -2.55 -14.86
C ALA A 36 -15.17 -3.24 -16.23
N GLY A 37 -14.68 -4.48 -16.35
CA GLY A 37 -14.60 -5.21 -17.62
C GLY A 37 -13.82 -4.43 -18.69
N TRP A 38 -14.22 -4.60 -19.95
CA TRP A 38 -13.60 -3.89 -21.09
C TRP A 38 -14.31 -2.57 -21.44
N VAL A 39 -15.13 -2.03 -20.53
CA VAL A 39 -15.83 -0.77 -20.73
C VAL A 39 -14.81 0.37 -20.61
N PRO A 40 -14.59 1.20 -21.65
CA PRO A 40 -13.55 2.23 -21.64
C PRO A 40 -13.64 3.19 -20.46
N LEU A 41 -14.87 3.55 -20.06
CA LEU A 41 -15.12 4.43 -18.92
C LEU A 41 -14.71 3.76 -17.59
N GLY A 42 -15.05 2.48 -17.41
CA GLY A 42 -14.69 1.73 -16.20
C GLY A 42 -13.19 1.59 -16.05
N VAL A 43 -12.50 1.19 -17.13
CA VAL A 43 -11.02 1.10 -17.15
C VAL A 43 -10.39 2.47 -16.85
N GLY A 44 -10.93 3.54 -17.43
CA GLY A 44 -10.47 4.90 -17.17
C GLY A 44 -10.58 5.30 -15.69
N ILE A 45 -11.66 4.92 -15.03
CA ILE A 45 -11.86 5.18 -13.58
C ILE A 45 -10.83 4.40 -12.76
N VAL A 46 -10.64 3.10 -13.02
CA VAL A 46 -9.66 2.28 -12.27
C VAL A 46 -8.24 2.85 -12.40
N LEU A 47 -7.84 3.23 -13.62
CA LEU A 47 -6.53 3.83 -13.87
C LEU A 47 -6.38 5.19 -13.18
N LEU A 48 -7.43 6.02 -13.18
CA LEU A 48 -7.44 7.29 -12.46
C LEU A 48 -7.30 7.07 -10.95
N THR A 49 -8.02 6.11 -10.37
CA THR A 49 -7.91 5.77 -8.95
C THR A 49 -6.50 5.30 -8.60
N ALA A 50 -5.92 4.40 -9.40
CA ALA A 50 -4.54 3.93 -9.20
C ALA A 50 -3.54 5.10 -9.28
N PHE A 51 -3.69 5.98 -10.26
CA PHE A 51 -2.85 7.17 -10.40
C PHE A 51 -2.95 8.10 -9.19
N LEU A 52 -4.16 8.37 -8.71
CA LEU A 52 -4.38 9.22 -7.53
C LEU A 52 -3.75 8.64 -6.27
N VAL A 53 -3.88 7.33 -6.05
CA VAL A 53 -3.25 6.63 -4.91
C VAL A 53 -1.73 6.73 -4.99
N LEU A 54 -1.14 6.49 -6.17
CA LEU A 54 0.30 6.61 -6.38
C LEU A 54 0.81 8.05 -6.21
N ALA A 55 0.06 9.03 -6.70
CA ALA A 55 0.38 10.44 -6.52
C ALA A 55 0.36 10.83 -5.04
N LEU A 56 -0.64 10.38 -4.28
CA LEU A 56 -0.72 10.61 -2.85
C LEU A 56 0.45 9.94 -2.10
N ALA A 57 0.76 8.69 -2.45
CA ALA A 57 1.91 7.98 -1.88
C ALA A 57 3.22 8.73 -2.14
N TYR A 58 3.41 9.25 -3.34
CA TYR A 58 4.58 10.07 -3.69
C TYR A 58 4.67 11.33 -2.82
N VAL A 59 3.56 12.05 -2.63
CA VAL A 59 3.52 13.23 -1.76
C VAL A 59 3.87 12.87 -0.32
N PHE A 60 3.35 11.76 0.21
CA PHE A 60 3.69 11.29 1.55
C PHE A 60 5.16 10.89 1.69
N LEU A 61 5.74 10.23 0.70
CA LEU A 61 7.17 9.89 0.69
C LEU A 61 8.03 11.16 0.71
N GLN A 62 7.67 12.18 -0.06
CA GLN A 62 8.35 13.48 -0.03
C GLN A 62 8.20 14.17 1.34
N ALA A 63 7.00 14.12 1.92
CA ALA A 63 6.72 14.68 3.24
C ALA A 63 7.36 13.88 4.39
N ALA A 64 7.77 12.62 4.17
CA ALA A 64 8.28 11.74 5.23
C ALA A 64 9.50 12.33 5.96
N VAL A 65 10.36 13.07 5.25
CA VAL A 65 11.51 13.75 5.87
C VAL A 65 11.06 14.88 6.81
N ALA A 66 10.07 15.67 6.39
CA ALA A 66 9.51 16.75 7.20
C ALA A 66 8.77 16.20 8.43
N VAL A 67 7.94 15.18 8.24
CA VAL A 67 7.20 14.49 9.31
C VAL A 67 8.18 13.89 10.34
N ARG A 68 9.25 13.24 9.88
CA ARG A 68 10.29 12.68 10.76
C ARG A 68 10.99 13.76 11.60
N ARG A 69 11.24 14.93 11.01
CA ARG A 69 11.84 16.07 11.74
C ARG A 69 10.88 16.65 12.78
N ALA A 70 9.59 16.75 12.46
CA ALA A 70 8.58 17.28 13.39
C ALA A 70 8.33 16.34 14.59
N LEU A 71 8.28 15.02 14.37
CA LEU A 71 8.01 14.03 15.43
C LEU A 71 9.24 13.70 16.28
N GLY A 72 10.45 13.84 15.73
CA GLY A 72 11.69 13.41 16.38
C GLY A 72 11.76 11.88 16.57
N ARG A 73 12.85 11.41 17.19
CA ARG A 73 13.09 9.96 17.39
C ARG A 73 12.06 9.30 18.30
N THR A 74 11.73 9.95 19.42
CA THR A 74 10.77 9.42 20.39
C THR A 74 9.37 9.36 19.82
N GLY A 75 8.92 10.42 19.10
CA GLY A 75 7.60 10.44 18.48
C GLY A 75 7.42 9.33 17.44
N VAL A 76 8.42 9.11 16.58
CA VAL A 76 8.41 8.01 15.60
C VAL A 76 8.29 6.64 16.30
N ASN A 77 9.03 6.42 17.39
CA ASN A 77 8.95 5.15 18.14
C ASN A 77 7.57 4.92 18.76
N VAL A 78 6.97 5.96 19.33
CA VAL A 78 5.62 5.87 19.92
C VAL A 78 4.58 5.57 18.85
N VAL A 79 4.60 6.32 17.73
CA VAL A 79 3.67 6.10 16.61
C VAL A 79 3.81 4.68 16.05
N THR A 80 5.04 4.19 15.88
CA THR A 80 5.30 2.83 15.38
C THR A 80 4.70 1.78 16.32
N ARG A 81 4.86 1.93 17.65
CA ARG A 81 4.25 1.03 18.63
C ARG A 81 2.73 1.06 18.57
N VAL A 82 2.14 2.26 18.50
CA VAL A 82 0.68 2.44 18.46
C VAL A 82 0.10 1.79 17.21
N LEU A 83 0.67 2.04 16.03
CA LEU A 83 0.25 1.39 14.79
C LEU A 83 0.37 -0.14 14.89
N GLY A 84 1.45 -0.66 15.47
CA GLY A 84 1.61 -2.10 15.69
C GLY A 84 0.50 -2.70 16.57
N VAL A 85 0.14 -2.03 17.67
CA VAL A 85 -0.95 -2.47 18.56
C VAL A 85 -2.31 -2.40 17.85
N LEU A 86 -2.57 -1.33 17.09
CA LEU A 86 -3.81 -1.18 16.31
C LEU A 86 -3.93 -2.27 15.24
N LEU A 87 -2.85 -2.55 14.49
CA LEU A 87 -2.83 -3.60 13.49
C LEU A 87 -3.05 -4.98 14.11
N ALA A 88 -2.45 -5.27 15.26
CA ALA A 88 -2.69 -6.52 15.98
C ALA A 88 -4.16 -6.64 16.42
N ALA A 89 -4.75 -5.57 16.93
CA ALA A 89 -6.16 -5.54 17.30
C ALA A 89 -7.09 -5.78 16.09
N LEU A 90 -6.82 -5.11 14.96
CA LEU A 90 -7.56 -5.32 13.71
C LEU A 90 -7.42 -6.75 13.18
N ALA A 91 -6.21 -7.31 13.24
CA ALA A 91 -5.99 -8.69 12.82
C ALA A 91 -6.83 -9.68 13.66
N VAL A 92 -6.82 -9.55 14.99
CA VAL A 92 -7.66 -10.36 15.87
C VAL A 92 -9.15 -10.16 15.57
N GLN A 93 -9.57 -8.91 15.32
CA GLN A 93 -10.96 -8.59 14.96
C GLN A 93 -11.38 -9.26 13.64
N TYR A 94 -10.55 -9.22 12.60
CA TYR A 94 -10.85 -9.84 11.31
C TYR A 94 -10.86 -11.36 11.41
N VAL A 95 -9.95 -11.97 12.15
CA VAL A 95 -9.96 -13.42 12.41
C VAL A 95 -11.22 -13.83 13.16
N ALA A 96 -11.58 -13.15 14.25
CA ALA A 96 -12.78 -13.45 15.02
C ALA A 96 -14.06 -13.29 14.18
N SER A 97 -14.13 -12.24 13.36
CA SER A 97 -15.23 -12.02 12.41
C SER A 97 -15.32 -13.14 11.38
N GLY A 98 -14.18 -13.57 10.83
CA GLY A 98 -14.11 -14.68 9.88
C GLY A 98 -14.58 -16.00 10.49
N VAL A 99 -14.13 -16.34 11.70
CA VAL A 99 -14.56 -17.57 12.41
C VAL A 99 -16.06 -17.53 12.71
N LYS A 100 -16.58 -16.38 13.15
CA LYS A 100 -18.02 -16.22 13.41
C LYS A 100 -18.86 -16.42 12.15
N GLY A 101 -18.39 -15.93 11.00
CA GLY A 101 -19.05 -16.13 9.71
C GLY A 101 -18.93 -17.54 9.12
N LEU A 102 -18.05 -18.39 9.66
CA LEU A 102 -17.94 -19.81 9.29
C LEU A 102 -18.77 -20.73 10.18
N LEU A 103 -18.99 -20.35 11.44
CA LEU A 103 -19.70 -21.16 12.45
C LEU A 103 -21.19 -20.80 12.60
N GLY A 104 -21.63 -19.68 12.05
CA GLY A 104 -23.05 -19.29 11.93
C GLY A 104 -23.50 -19.32 10.49
#